data_AF-A0A1T1BMI2-F1
#
_entry.id   AF-A0A1T1BMI2-F1
#
_cell.length_a   1.000
_cell.length_b   1.000
_cell.length_c   1.000
_cell.angle_alpha   90.00
_cell.angle_beta   90.00
_cell.angle_gamma   90.00
#
_symmetry.space_group_name_H-M   'P 1'
#
loop_
_entity.id
_entity.type
_entity.pdbx_description
1 polymer ?
#
loop_
_entity_poly.entity_id
_entity_poly.type
_entity_poly.pdbx_seq_one_letter_code
_entity_poly.pdbx_strand_id
1 'polypeptide(L)'
;MWPNKGDYDFNDLVVDYNFNQVTNADNKVVEVKAVLTVRANSAAMKNEFSLQFNTTSSNVKSVTGQNLSNDVFALNSKGTEVNQSKAVVPIFDDPFKGLNSSGSNGAPKTMKVKIEFITPVSVSNFGTAPYNPFLVIGGVRGKEIHLAGSAPTDLADKSKFGTADDDSNLAAQKYYISDENLPWAINIPLQFAYPLEKQDITKAYLKFNQWAESR
;
A
#
# COMPACT_ATOMS: atom_id res chain seq x y z
N MET A 1 11.70 -8.28 -3.98
CA MET A 1 12.38 -7.81 -2.73
C MET A 1 13.04 -6.45 -2.97
N TRP A 2 12.28 -5.34 -2.99
CA TRP A 2 12.81 -4.02 -3.37
C TRP A 2 14.05 -3.61 -2.55
N PRO A 3 15.08 -2.99 -3.16
CA PRO A 3 15.17 -2.57 -4.56
C PRO A 3 15.62 -3.66 -5.55
N ASN A 4 15.68 -4.92 -5.13
CA ASN A 4 16.00 -6.05 -6.04
C ASN A 4 14.71 -6.70 -6.56
N LYS A 5 14.71 -7.11 -7.83
CA LYS A 5 13.57 -7.71 -8.53
C LYS A 5 13.03 -8.93 -7.80
N GLY A 6 13.90 -9.89 -7.49
CA GLY A 6 13.48 -11.19 -6.97
C GLY A 6 12.87 -12.05 -8.07
N ASP A 7 11.91 -12.90 -7.72
CA ASP A 7 11.19 -13.82 -8.61
C ASP A 7 9.98 -13.21 -9.33
N TYR A 8 9.55 -12.01 -8.92
CA TYR A 8 8.63 -11.15 -9.66
C TYR A 8 7.25 -11.78 -9.92
N ASP A 9 6.72 -12.53 -8.94
CA ASP A 9 5.45 -13.24 -9.03
C ASP A 9 4.23 -12.43 -8.54
N PHE A 10 4.44 -11.26 -7.90
CA PHE A 10 3.39 -10.36 -7.40
C PHE A 10 2.42 -10.99 -6.37
N ASN A 11 2.88 -11.99 -5.62
CA ASN A 11 2.09 -12.59 -4.55
C ASN A 11 2.66 -12.30 -3.13
N ASP A 12 3.73 -11.50 -3.06
CA ASP A 12 4.34 -11.02 -1.79
C ASP A 12 3.28 -10.49 -0.81
N LEU A 13 2.28 -9.76 -1.32
CA LEU A 13 1.04 -9.42 -0.65
C LEU A 13 -0.04 -9.12 -1.69
N VAL A 14 -1.22 -9.74 -1.55
CA VAL A 14 -2.41 -9.42 -2.38
C VAL A 14 -3.54 -8.94 -1.48
N VAL A 15 -4.02 -7.72 -1.71
CA VAL A 15 -5.11 -7.11 -0.95
C VAL A 15 -6.23 -6.69 -1.89
N ASP A 16 -7.40 -7.30 -1.73
CA ASP A 16 -8.63 -6.76 -2.32
C ASP A 16 -9.10 -5.58 -1.48
N TYR A 17 -9.59 -4.53 -2.12
CA TYR A 17 -10.12 -3.37 -1.42
C TYR A 17 -11.46 -2.90 -1.97
N ASN A 18 -12.25 -2.29 -1.09
CA ASN A 18 -13.42 -1.49 -1.44
C ASN A 18 -13.42 -0.22 -0.57
N PHE A 19 -13.44 0.94 -1.22
CA PHE A 19 -13.47 2.23 -0.55
C PHE A 19 -14.81 2.91 -0.75
N ASN A 20 -15.43 3.33 0.36
CA ASN A 20 -16.57 4.23 0.36
C ASN A 20 -16.11 5.59 0.90
N GLN A 21 -16.03 6.57 0.02
CA GLN A 21 -15.71 7.96 0.35
C GLN A 21 -17.02 8.72 0.60
N VAL A 22 -17.19 9.21 1.82
CA VAL A 22 -18.42 9.89 2.26
C VAL A 22 -18.20 11.40 2.23
N THR A 23 -19.12 12.11 1.59
CA THR A 23 -19.14 13.57 1.51
C THR A 23 -20.27 14.18 2.35
N ASN A 24 -20.08 15.43 2.79
CA ASN A 24 -21.16 16.25 3.34
C ASN A 24 -22.03 16.88 2.21
N ALA A 25 -23.00 17.71 2.60
CA ALA A 25 -23.88 18.43 1.66
C ALA A 25 -23.15 19.39 0.71
N ASP A 26 -21.92 19.81 1.03
CA ASP A 26 -21.08 20.68 0.20
C ASP A 26 -20.17 19.88 -0.75
N ASN A 27 -20.37 18.57 -0.90
CA ASN A 27 -19.50 17.66 -1.65
C ASN A 27 -18.04 17.66 -1.17
N LYS A 28 -17.82 17.81 0.14
CA LYS A 28 -16.50 17.69 0.77
C LYS A 28 -16.40 16.40 1.55
N VAL A 29 -15.29 15.69 1.38
CA VAL A 29 -14.95 14.43 2.06
C VAL A 29 -14.87 14.67 3.56
N VAL A 30 -15.63 13.88 4.31
CA VAL A 30 -15.65 13.90 5.79
C VAL A 30 -15.22 12.56 6.38
N GLU A 31 -15.28 11.49 5.59
CA GLU A 31 -14.98 10.14 6.07
C GLU A 31 -14.60 9.22 4.90
N VAL A 32 -13.71 8.27 5.18
CA VAL A 32 -13.42 7.13 4.30
C VAL A 32 -13.65 5.84 5.07
N LYS A 33 -14.45 4.93 4.50
CA LYS A 33 -14.58 3.55 4.96
C LYS A 33 -13.86 2.65 3.97
N ALA A 34 -12.92 1.85 4.45
CA ALA A 34 -12.17 0.88 3.67
C ALA A 34 -12.51 -0.54 4.14
N VAL A 35 -12.86 -1.42 3.20
CA VAL A 35 -12.95 -2.86 3.42
C VAL A 35 -11.77 -3.49 2.69
N LEU A 36 -10.84 -4.06 3.43
CA LEU A 36 -9.55 -4.55 2.93
C LEU A 36 -9.42 -6.04 3.25
N THR A 37 -9.22 -6.88 2.24
CA THR A 37 -9.14 -8.34 2.42
C THR A 37 -7.79 -8.85 1.95
N VAL A 38 -6.98 -9.38 2.86
CA VAL A 38 -5.72 -10.05 2.53
C VAL A 38 -6.04 -11.40 1.89
N ARG A 39 -5.61 -11.60 0.65
CA ARG A 39 -5.83 -12.82 -0.15
C ARG A 39 -4.61 -13.72 -0.19
N ALA A 40 -3.43 -13.12 -0.28
CA ALA A 40 -2.16 -13.82 -0.29
C ALA A 40 -1.15 -13.01 0.52
N ASN A 41 -0.23 -13.75 1.12
CA ASN A 41 0.93 -13.24 1.83
C ASN A 41 1.97 -14.37 1.80
N SER A 42 2.56 -14.56 0.63
CA SER A 42 3.48 -15.67 0.38
C SER A 42 4.95 -15.29 0.66
N ALA A 43 5.22 -14.00 0.87
CA ALA A 43 6.53 -13.52 1.25
C ALA A 43 7.00 -14.15 2.57
N ALA A 44 8.28 -14.57 2.62
CA ALA A 44 8.93 -14.95 3.87
C ALA A 44 9.05 -13.76 4.86
N MET A 45 8.94 -12.53 4.35
CA MET A 45 9.00 -11.29 5.13
C MET A 45 7.60 -10.86 5.58
N LYS A 46 7.49 -10.27 6.77
CA LYS A 46 6.26 -9.64 7.24
C LYS A 46 6.11 -8.29 6.54
N ASN A 47 5.29 -8.23 5.50
CA ASN A 47 5.04 -6.99 4.78
C ASN A 47 3.84 -6.28 5.40
N GLU A 48 4.04 -5.06 5.89
CA GLU A 48 2.98 -4.24 6.47
C GLU A 48 2.28 -3.40 5.39
N PHE A 49 0.98 -3.14 5.53
CA PHE A 49 0.23 -2.39 4.53
C PHE A 49 -0.37 -1.11 5.12
N SER A 50 -0.23 -0.01 4.39
CA SER A 50 -0.64 1.33 4.81
C SER A 50 -1.26 2.12 3.66
N LEU A 51 -2.06 3.12 4.03
CA LEU A 51 -2.63 4.09 3.10
C LEU A 51 -2.17 5.50 3.48
N GLN A 52 -1.68 6.28 2.51
CA GLN A 52 -1.46 7.71 2.69
C GLN A 52 -2.56 8.51 1.97
N PHE A 53 -3.11 9.51 2.66
CA PHE A 53 -4.19 10.38 2.16
C PHE A 53 -3.69 11.80 1.89
N ASN A 54 -4.30 12.50 0.93
CA ASN A 54 -3.99 13.90 0.62
C ASN A 54 -4.65 14.88 1.62
N THR A 55 -4.34 14.70 2.90
CA THR A 55 -4.69 15.58 4.01
C THR A 55 -3.61 15.44 5.08
N THR A 56 -3.50 16.39 6.02
CA THR A 56 -2.55 16.29 7.13
C THR A 56 -3.03 15.30 8.20
N SER A 57 -2.11 14.71 8.96
CA SER A 57 -2.43 13.90 10.15
C SER A 57 -3.24 14.69 11.18
N SER A 58 -2.99 16.00 11.31
CA SER A 58 -3.74 16.89 12.21
C SER A 58 -5.21 17.09 11.82
N ASN A 59 -5.57 16.85 10.56
CA ASN A 59 -6.96 16.92 10.10
C ASN A 59 -7.71 15.59 10.33
N VAL A 60 -7.03 14.52 10.75
CA VAL A 60 -7.69 13.24 11.07
C VAL A 60 -8.28 13.32 12.48
N LYS A 61 -9.60 13.12 12.56
CA LYS A 61 -10.34 13.09 13.83
C LYS A 61 -10.11 11.79 14.58
N SER A 62 -10.16 10.66 13.86
CA SER A 62 -9.94 9.33 14.40
C SER A 62 -9.79 8.30 13.28
N VAL A 63 -8.97 7.29 13.53
CA VAL A 63 -8.92 6.04 12.77
C VAL A 63 -9.38 4.90 13.68
N THR A 64 -10.16 3.97 13.13
CA THR A 64 -10.59 2.74 13.82
C THR A 64 -10.54 1.55 12.88
N GLY A 65 -10.40 0.35 13.43
CA GLY A 65 -10.41 -0.92 12.67
C GLY A 65 -9.07 -1.36 12.10
N GLN A 66 -7.98 -0.66 12.44
CA GLN A 66 -6.60 -1.08 12.17
C GLN A 66 -6.29 -2.39 12.93
N ASN A 67 -5.41 -3.23 12.39
CA ASN A 67 -4.94 -4.45 13.03
C ASN A 67 -3.42 -4.38 13.25
N LEU A 68 -3.04 -3.69 14.33
CA LEU A 68 -1.64 -3.42 14.66
C LEU A 68 -1.28 -4.17 15.93
N SER A 69 -0.16 -4.88 15.87
CA SER A 69 0.30 -5.87 16.83
C SER A 69 1.81 -5.86 17.03
N ASN A 70 2.53 -5.00 16.30
CA ASN A 70 3.98 -4.83 16.31
C ASN A 70 4.30 -3.31 16.29
N ASP A 71 5.48 -2.92 16.76
CA ASP A 71 5.85 -1.50 16.88
C ASP A 71 6.54 -0.96 15.61
N VAL A 72 6.03 -1.31 14.41
CA VAL A 72 6.59 -0.84 13.13
C VAL A 72 6.29 0.64 12.89
N PHE A 73 5.13 1.10 13.35
CA PHE A 73 4.64 2.48 13.15
C PHE A 73 4.53 3.21 14.48
N ALA A 74 5.07 4.43 14.55
CA ALA A 74 4.85 5.31 15.69
C ALA A 74 3.55 6.11 15.47
N LEU A 75 2.52 5.85 16.28
CA LEU A 75 1.20 6.45 16.10
C LEU A 75 0.94 7.60 17.07
N ASN A 76 0.16 8.58 16.62
CA ASN A 76 -0.49 9.53 17.52
C ASN A 76 -1.79 8.95 18.10
N SER A 77 -2.43 9.69 19.01
CA SER A 77 -3.70 9.30 19.63
C SER A 77 -4.90 9.22 18.68
N LYS A 78 -4.74 9.62 17.41
CA LYS A 78 -5.77 9.56 16.37
C LYS A 78 -5.62 8.34 15.46
N GLY A 79 -4.55 7.55 15.62
CA GLY A 79 -4.29 6.34 14.83
C GLY A 79 -3.57 6.58 13.49
N THR A 80 -3.06 7.80 13.27
CA THR A 80 -2.17 8.08 12.12
C THR A 80 -0.71 8.04 12.58
N GLU A 81 0.18 7.72 11.66
CA GLU A 81 1.62 7.78 11.91
C GLU A 81 2.10 9.23 12.14
N VAL A 82 3.03 9.40 13.08
CA VAL A 82 3.68 10.69 13.38
C VAL A 82 4.81 11.01 12.40
N ASN A 83 5.30 12.26 12.43
CA ASN A 83 6.41 12.72 11.58
C ASN A 83 6.14 12.61 10.07
N GLN A 84 4.87 12.75 9.68
CA GLN A 84 4.41 12.77 8.28
C GLN A 84 3.67 14.09 8.02
N SER A 85 3.95 14.70 6.86
CA SER A 85 3.25 15.87 6.33
C SER A 85 1.84 15.52 5.85
N LYS A 86 1.65 14.29 5.37
CA LYS A 86 0.38 13.70 4.98
C LYS A 86 -0.06 12.62 5.96
N ALA A 87 -1.37 12.41 6.09
CA ALA A 87 -1.94 11.39 6.94
C ALA A 87 -1.61 10.00 6.40
N VAL A 88 -0.75 9.28 7.13
CA VAL A 88 -0.47 7.86 6.91
C VAL A 88 -1.25 7.04 7.92
N VAL A 89 -2.02 6.08 7.41
CA VAL A 89 -2.85 5.17 8.19
C VAL A 89 -2.37 3.74 7.97
N PRO A 90 -1.65 3.16 8.93
CA PRO A 90 -1.30 1.75 8.89
C PRO A 90 -2.55 0.88 9.02
N ILE A 91 -2.75 -0.07 8.10
CA ILE A 91 -3.91 -0.96 8.12
C ILE A 91 -3.60 -2.19 8.97
N PHE A 92 -2.45 -2.81 8.71
CA PHE A 92 -1.92 -3.91 9.49
C PHE A 92 -0.39 -3.91 9.47
N ASP A 93 0.21 -4.42 10.54
CA ASP A 93 1.66 -4.56 10.70
C ASP A 93 2.14 -6.02 10.79
N ASP A 94 1.21 -6.96 10.64
CA ASP A 94 1.49 -8.38 10.53
C ASP A 94 0.36 -9.02 9.71
N PRO A 95 0.60 -9.36 8.44
CA PRO A 95 -0.40 -10.04 7.63
C PRO A 95 -0.71 -11.46 8.15
N PHE A 96 0.19 -12.07 8.94
CA PHE A 96 0.02 -13.43 9.48
C PHE A 96 -0.80 -13.47 10.77
N LYS A 97 -0.76 -12.42 11.61
CA LYS A 97 -1.53 -12.39 12.86
C LYS A 97 -3.01 -12.18 12.57
N GLY A 98 -3.79 -13.25 12.74
CA GLY A 98 -5.24 -13.29 12.52
C GLY A 98 -5.67 -13.91 11.19
N LEU A 99 -4.72 -14.38 10.36
CA LEU A 99 -4.97 -15.53 9.51
C LEU A 99 -4.94 -16.75 10.45
N ASN A 100 -5.97 -17.59 10.46
CA ASN A 100 -5.95 -18.81 11.28
C ASN A 100 -4.72 -19.63 10.86
N SER A 101 -3.73 -19.68 11.74
CA SER A 101 -2.48 -20.38 11.57
C SER A 101 -2.72 -21.88 11.64
N SER A 102 -2.93 -22.51 10.49
CA SER A 102 -2.68 -23.94 10.26
C SER A 102 -2.43 -24.09 8.76
N GLY A 103 -1.29 -24.67 8.40
CA GLY A 103 -0.63 -24.57 7.09
C GLY A 103 -1.53 -24.67 5.85
N SER A 104 -1.02 -24.09 4.75
CA SER A 104 -1.66 -23.97 3.43
C SER A 104 -2.78 -22.93 3.38
N ASN A 105 -2.59 -21.82 2.65
CA ASN A 105 -3.61 -20.84 2.27
C ASN A 105 -4.58 -20.45 3.40
N GLY A 106 -4.10 -19.64 4.35
CA GLY A 106 -4.96 -19.06 5.38
C GLY A 106 -6.18 -18.40 4.76
N ALA A 107 -7.37 -18.64 5.33
CA ALA A 107 -8.61 -18.04 4.83
C ALA A 107 -8.47 -16.50 4.74
N PRO A 108 -9.02 -15.86 3.69
CA PRO A 108 -8.90 -14.42 3.53
C PRO A 108 -9.37 -13.66 4.77
N LYS A 109 -8.60 -12.66 5.20
CA LYS A 109 -8.92 -11.84 6.37
C LYS A 109 -9.37 -10.46 5.94
N THR A 110 -10.59 -10.09 6.32
CA THR A 110 -11.17 -8.78 6.03
C THR A 110 -11.03 -7.84 7.23
N MET A 111 -10.51 -6.64 6.98
CA MET A 111 -10.45 -5.52 7.91
C MET A 111 -11.39 -4.42 7.42
N LYS A 112 -12.09 -3.78 8.35
CA LYS A 112 -12.97 -2.64 8.07
C LYS A 112 -12.39 -1.43 8.77
N VAL A 113 -11.67 -0.60 8.04
CA VAL A 113 -11.02 0.60 8.58
C VAL A 113 -11.90 1.81 8.30
N LYS A 114 -12.11 2.64 9.32
CA LYS A 114 -12.86 3.89 9.21
C LYS A 114 -11.95 5.04 9.59
N ILE A 115 -11.88 6.05 8.72
CA ILE A 115 -11.10 7.27 8.90
C ILE A 115 -12.07 8.45 8.87
N GLU A 116 -12.12 9.23 9.94
CA GLU A 116 -12.94 10.45 10.04
C GLU A 116 -12.04 11.69 10.01
N PHE A 117 -12.50 12.77 9.36
CA PHE A 117 -11.78 14.04 9.28
C PHE A 117 -12.44 15.13 10.14
N ILE A 118 -11.63 16.06 10.65
CA ILE A 118 -12.08 17.22 11.44
C ILE A 118 -12.64 18.27 10.50
N THR A 119 -11.87 18.66 9.49
CA THR A 119 -12.25 19.66 8.48
C THR A 119 -12.57 18.95 7.16
N PRO A 120 -13.77 19.17 6.59
CA PRO A 120 -14.13 18.59 5.29
C PRO A 120 -13.17 19.03 4.17
N VAL A 121 -12.70 18.09 3.35
CA VAL A 121 -11.75 18.34 2.24
C VAL A 121 -12.46 18.24 0.90
N SER A 122 -12.22 19.15 -0.06
CA SER A 122 -12.82 18.99 -1.40
C SER A 122 -12.37 17.67 -2.04
N VAL A 123 -13.25 17.02 -2.80
CA VAL A 123 -12.93 15.75 -3.49
C VAL A 123 -11.72 15.92 -4.41
N SER A 124 -11.58 17.06 -5.10
CA SER A 124 -10.45 17.36 -5.98
C SER A 124 -9.11 17.38 -5.25
N ASN A 125 -9.07 17.89 -4.01
CA ASN A 125 -7.84 17.98 -3.22
C ASN A 125 -7.54 16.68 -2.48
N PHE A 126 -8.60 15.97 -2.05
CA PHE A 126 -8.47 14.70 -1.36
C PHE A 126 -8.06 13.56 -2.32
N GLY A 127 -8.54 13.61 -3.56
CA GLY A 127 -8.38 12.54 -4.54
C GLY A 127 -9.41 11.42 -4.35
N THR A 128 -9.17 10.30 -5.01
CA THR A 128 -10.01 9.10 -4.95
C THR A 128 -9.16 7.84 -4.71
N ALA A 129 -9.82 6.71 -4.47
CA ALA A 129 -9.17 5.41 -4.43
C ALA A 129 -8.28 5.18 -5.68
N PRO A 130 -7.16 4.45 -5.55
CA PRO A 130 -6.73 3.70 -4.37
C PRO A 130 -6.03 4.54 -3.29
N TYR A 131 -6.07 5.87 -3.38
CA TYR A 131 -5.21 6.79 -2.61
C TYR A 131 -3.73 6.47 -2.88
N ASN A 132 -2.81 6.69 -1.93
CA ASN A 132 -1.43 6.25 -2.05
C ASN A 132 -1.19 5.02 -1.16
N PRO A 133 -1.51 3.79 -1.62
CA PRO A 133 -1.25 2.56 -0.89
C PRO A 133 0.22 2.21 -0.95
N PHE A 134 0.75 1.63 0.13
CA PHE A 134 2.13 1.16 0.15
C PHE A 134 2.36 0.00 1.11
N LEU A 135 3.43 -0.71 0.81
CA LEU A 135 4.01 -1.75 1.66
C LEU A 135 5.19 -1.21 2.43
N VAL A 136 5.35 -1.61 3.69
CA VAL A 136 6.64 -1.61 4.39
C VAL A 136 7.17 -3.05 4.33
N ILE A 137 8.46 -3.20 4.03
CA ILE A 137 9.06 -4.52 3.77
C ILE A 137 9.74 -5.03 5.03
N GLY A 138 9.23 -6.12 5.59
CA GLY A 138 9.84 -6.85 6.71
C GLY A 138 10.02 -6.02 7.98
N GLY A 139 9.10 -5.10 8.28
CA GLY A 139 9.16 -4.25 9.47
C GLY A 139 10.23 -3.16 9.43
N VAL A 140 10.97 -3.02 8.33
CA VAL A 140 11.97 -1.96 8.20
C VAL A 140 11.25 -0.70 7.74
N ARG A 141 10.85 0.17 8.68
CA ARG A 141 9.95 1.30 8.43
C ARG A 141 10.30 2.08 7.16
N GLY A 142 11.54 2.52 6.97
CA GLY A 142 11.92 3.32 5.79
C GLY A 142 11.93 2.56 4.45
N LYS A 143 11.73 1.24 4.45
CA LYS A 143 11.76 0.41 3.25
C LYS A 143 10.35 0.23 2.69
N GLU A 144 9.94 1.18 1.84
CA GLU A 144 8.59 1.25 1.30
C GLU A 144 8.51 0.84 -0.18
N ILE A 145 7.40 0.22 -0.61
CA ILE A 145 7.03 0.06 -2.03
C ILE A 145 5.65 0.69 -2.24
N HIS A 146 5.55 1.56 -3.24
CA HIS A 146 4.28 2.12 -3.70
C HIS A 146 3.97 1.69 -5.14
N LEU A 147 2.78 2.06 -5.63
CA LEU A 147 2.47 1.99 -7.05
C LEU A 147 3.46 2.86 -7.87
N ALA A 148 3.77 2.42 -9.09
CA ALA A 148 4.66 3.16 -9.97
C ALA A 148 4.18 4.61 -10.18
N GLY A 149 5.10 5.58 -10.02
CA GLY A 149 4.82 7.01 -10.11
C GLY A 149 4.27 7.66 -8.83
N SER A 150 3.84 6.88 -7.83
CA SER A 150 3.45 7.44 -6.53
C SER A 150 4.66 7.91 -5.73
N ALA A 151 4.54 9.04 -5.05
CA ALA A 151 5.62 9.54 -4.21
C ALA A 151 5.78 8.71 -2.90
N PRO A 152 7.01 8.57 -2.39
CA PRO A 152 7.28 8.00 -1.06
C PRO A 152 6.58 8.77 0.06
N THR A 153 6.48 8.15 1.24
CA THR A 153 6.17 8.92 2.47
C THR A 153 7.39 9.69 2.98
N ASP A 154 7.21 10.57 3.97
CA ASP A 154 8.32 11.36 4.51
C ASP A 154 9.36 10.51 5.24
N LEU A 155 8.96 9.31 5.68
CA LEU A 155 9.81 8.36 6.40
C LEU A 155 10.51 7.34 5.49
N ALA A 156 10.31 7.40 4.18
CA ALA A 156 11.02 6.54 3.23
C ALA A 156 12.54 6.78 3.28
N ASP A 157 13.32 5.69 3.28
CA ASP A 157 14.77 5.73 3.15
C ASP A 157 15.16 6.03 1.71
N LYS A 158 15.43 7.31 1.46
CA LYS A 158 15.81 7.83 0.14
C LYS A 158 17.10 7.25 -0.40
N SER A 159 17.96 6.65 0.43
CA SER A 159 19.23 6.03 0.00
C SER A 159 19.03 4.75 -0.84
N LYS A 160 17.82 4.20 -0.88
CA LYS A 160 17.48 3.00 -1.65
C LYS A 160 17.06 3.27 -3.10
N PHE A 161 16.64 4.50 -3.40
CA PHE A 161 16.11 4.87 -4.70
C PHE A 161 17.26 4.94 -5.72
N GLY A 162 17.04 4.38 -6.92
CA GLY A 162 18.08 4.34 -7.96
C GLY A 162 19.22 3.36 -7.66
N THR A 163 18.96 2.33 -6.83
CA THR A 163 19.95 1.30 -6.47
C THR A 163 19.47 -0.09 -6.90
N ALA A 164 20.40 -1.02 -7.14
CA ALA A 164 20.11 -2.36 -7.66
C ALA A 164 19.23 -2.27 -8.93
N ASP A 165 18.05 -2.88 -8.92
CA ASP A 165 17.14 -2.91 -10.07
C ASP A 165 16.13 -1.74 -10.04
N ASP A 166 16.11 -0.90 -8.99
CA ASP A 166 15.26 0.28 -8.92
C ASP A 166 15.87 1.44 -9.70
N ASP A 167 15.08 2.07 -10.58
CA ASP A 167 15.46 3.25 -11.38
C ASP A 167 14.60 4.47 -11.03
N SER A 168 14.27 4.60 -9.75
CA SER A 168 13.62 5.81 -9.26
C SER A 168 14.59 6.99 -9.26
N ASN A 169 14.11 8.15 -9.68
CA ASN A 169 14.82 9.41 -9.67
C ASN A 169 13.97 10.49 -8.99
N LEU A 170 14.37 10.87 -7.77
CA LEU A 170 13.64 11.83 -6.94
C LEU A 170 13.56 13.22 -7.59
N ALA A 171 14.61 13.65 -8.29
CA ALA A 171 14.65 14.96 -8.94
C ALA A 171 13.73 15.02 -10.17
N ALA A 172 13.62 13.90 -10.89
CA ALA A 172 12.71 13.76 -12.03
C ALA A 172 11.29 13.32 -11.63
N GLN A 173 11.01 13.17 -10.33
CA GLN A 173 9.74 12.63 -9.80
C GLN A 173 9.35 11.28 -10.42
N LYS A 174 10.35 10.46 -10.76
CA LYS A 174 10.20 9.07 -11.22
C LYS A 174 10.33 8.17 -9.99
N TYR A 175 9.30 7.41 -9.66
CA TYR A 175 9.27 6.61 -8.44
C TYR A 175 8.79 5.18 -8.70
N TYR A 176 9.37 4.24 -7.97
CA TYR A 176 8.95 2.84 -7.85
C TYR A 176 8.77 2.15 -9.20
N ILE A 177 9.79 2.27 -10.03
CA ILE A 177 9.89 1.58 -11.31
C ILE A 177 11.32 1.04 -11.46
N SER A 178 11.46 -0.13 -12.07
CA SER A 178 12.77 -0.71 -12.31
C SER A 178 13.50 -0.05 -13.48
N ASP A 179 14.78 -0.38 -13.64
CA ASP A 179 15.62 -0.06 -14.80
C ASP A 179 15.07 -0.64 -16.13
N GLU A 180 14.33 -1.74 -16.06
CA GLU A 180 13.55 -2.32 -17.17
C GLU A 180 12.14 -1.69 -17.35
N ASN A 181 11.83 -0.56 -16.69
CA ASN A 181 10.51 0.07 -16.69
C ASN A 181 9.36 -0.78 -16.12
N LEU A 182 9.68 -1.75 -15.26
CA LEU A 182 8.70 -2.63 -14.66
C LEU A 182 8.20 -2.07 -13.31
N PRO A 183 6.89 -2.15 -13.00
CA PRO A 183 6.37 -1.69 -11.71
C PRO A 183 6.76 -2.64 -10.57
N TRP A 184 6.83 -2.11 -9.34
CA TRP A 184 6.97 -2.92 -8.12
C TRP A 184 5.64 -3.36 -7.51
N ALA A 185 4.56 -2.67 -7.85
CA ALA A 185 3.20 -2.96 -7.41
C ALA A 185 2.21 -2.60 -8.51
N ILE A 186 1.11 -3.36 -8.60
CA ILE A 186 0.02 -3.13 -9.54
C ILE A 186 -1.30 -2.93 -8.81
N ASN A 187 -2.18 -2.16 -9.42
CA ASN A 187 -3.56 -1.99 -8.99
C ASN A 187 -4.47 -2.37 -10.15
N ILE A 188 -5.38 -3.33 -9.94
CA ILE A 188 -6.26 -3.85 -10.97
C ILE A 188 -7.73 -3.84 -10.51
N PRO A 189 -8.70 -3.62 -11.41
CA PRO A 189 -10.12 -3.45 -11.04
C PRO A 189 -10.86 -4.79 -10.84
N LEU A 190 -10.13 -5.89 -10.66
CA LEU A 190 -10.67 -7.24 -10.58
C LEU A 190 -9.88 -8.06 -9.55
N GLN A 191 -10.48 -9.14 -9.06
CA GLN A 191 -9.78 -10.05 -8.16
C GLN A 191 -8.60 -10.69 -8.89
N PHE A 192 -7.39 -10.51 -8.36
CA PHE A 192 -6.16 -11.00 -8.99
C PHE A 192 -6.03 -12.52 -8.82
N ALA A 193 -5.87 -13.24 -9.93
CA ALA A 193 -5.47 -14.65 -9.91
C ALA A 193 -3.94 -14.72 -9.84
N TYR A 194 -3.40 -14.44 -8.65
CA TYR A 194 -1.96 -14.31 -8.46
C TYR A 194 -1.21 -15.61 -8.82
N PRO A 195 -0.04 -15.51 -9.47
CA PRO A 195 0.82 -16.65 -9.75
C PRO A 195 1.19 -17.46 -8.51
N LEU A 196 1.53 -18.73 -8.70
CA LEU A 196 2.13 -19.54 -7.64
C LEU A 196 3.49 -18.96 -7.24
N GLU A 197 3.92 -19.24 -6.02
CA GLU A 197 5.24 -18.86 -5.50
C GLU A 197 6.36 -19.15 -6.50
N LYS A 198 7.22 -18.17 -6.77
CA LYS A 198 8.34 -18.20 -7.75
C LYS A 198 7.95 -18.26 -9.22
N GLN A 199 6.66 -18.18 -9.54
CA GLN A 199 6.21 -18.08 -10.93
C GLN A 199 6.11 -16.62 -11.34
N ASP A 200 7.15 -16.16 -12.03
CA ASP A 200 7.22 -14.84 -12.64
C ASP A 200 5.91 -14.48 -13.37
N ILE A 201 5.33 -13.33 -13.01
CA ILE A 201 4.05 -12.84 -13.54
C ILE A 201 4.09 -12.70 -15.07
N THR A 202 5.25 -12.40 -15.65
CA THR A 202 5.44 -12.24 -17.10
C THR A 202 5.23 -13.55 -17.86
N LYS A 203 5.43 -14.69 -17.18
CA LYS A 203 5.21 -16.04 -17.70
C LYS A 203 3.81 -16.55 -17.43
N ALA A 204 3.19 -16.14 -16.32
CA ALA A 204 1.80 -16.47 -15.98
C ALA A 204 0.79 -15.64 -16.80
N TYR A 205 1.11 -14.36 -17.05
CA TYR A 205 0.31 -13.42 -17.81
C TYR A 205 1.07 -12.94 -19.06
N LEU A 206 0.85 -13.63 -20.18
CA LEU A 206 1.61 -13.44 -21.44
C LEU A 206 1.52 -12.04 -22.08
N LYS A 207 0.61 -11.19 -21.58
CA LYS A 207 0.44 -9.79 -22.02
C LYS A 207 0.97 -8.76 -21.03
N PHE A 208 1.53 -9.20 -19.90
CA PHE A 208 2.00 -8.33 -18.84
C PHE A 208 3.08 -7.36 -19.32
N ASN A 209 4.14 -7.85 -19.99
CA ASN A 209 5.22 -6.98 -20.48
C ASN A 209 4.69 -5.92 -21.46
N GLN A 210 3.87 -6.34 -22.43
CA GLN A 210 3.25 -5.43 -23.40
C GLN A 210 2.43 -4.34 -22.73
N TRP A 211 1.66 -4.69 -21.69
CA TRP A 211 0.88 -3.73 -20.91
C TRP A 211 1.77 -2.83 -20.02
N ALA A 212 2.80 -3.38 -19.39
CA ALA A 212 3.69 -2.65 -18.50
C ALA A 212 4.51 -1.60 -19.27
N GLU A 213 4.88 -1.91 -20.51
CA GLU A 213 5.69 -1.07 -21.41
C GLU A 213 4.88 -0.10 -22.28
N SER A 214 3.57 -0.30 -22.47
CA SER A 214 2.74 0.53 -23.38
C SER A 214 2.38 1.92 -22.81
N ARG A 215 3.23 2.47 -21.96
CA ARG A 215 2.99 3.73 -21.24
C ARG A 215 3.19 4.94 -22.14
#